data_AF-A0A2V9V927-F1
#
_entry.id   AF-A0A2V9V927-F1
#
_cell.length_a   1.000
_cell.length_b   1.000
_cell.length_c   1.000
_cell.angle_alpha   90.00
_cell.angle_beta   90.00
_cell.angle_gamma   90.00
#
_symmetry.space_group_name_H-M   'P 1'
#
loop_
_entity.id
_entity.type
_entity.pdbx_description
1 polymer ?
#
loop_
_entity_poly.entity_id
_entity_poly.type
_entity_poly.pdbx_seq_one_letter_code
_entity_poly.pdbx_strand_id
1 'polypeptide(L)'
;KSTHQTLWNFYRELIRLRKEEPPLRELDASEMEVADCRAGNCLRVRRQFAGNEMCMLFNFADNPANFAGEVPPGNWQKCLDSADTQWAGQGSVIPNSFAAETISTLTVQAKSFCVLKRVQCV
;
A
#
# COMPACT_ATOMS: atom_id res chain seq x y z
N LYS A 1 14.80 -13.23 -15.66
CA LYS A 1 15.36 -12.10 -14.88
C LYS A 1 16.06 -12.69 -13.67
N SER A 2 17.28 -12.26 -13.32
CA SER A 2 17.91 -12.74 -12.08
C SER A 2 17.19 -12.14 -10.86
N THR A 3 17.12 -12.89 -9.76
CA THR A 3 16.49 -12.42 -8.51
C THR A 3 17.06 -11.08 -8.05
N HIS A 4 18.37 -10.86 -8.25
CA HIS A 4 19.04 -9.60 -7.94
C HIS A 4 18.54 -8.42 -8.78
N GLN A 5 18.29 -8.61 -10.07
CA GLN A 5 17.76 -7.54 -10.91
C GLN A 5 16.34 -7.14 -10.50
N THR A 6 15.50 -8.13 -10.15
CA THR A 6 14.14 -7.88 -9.67
C THR A 6 14.17 -7.10 -8.36
N LEU A 7 14.99 -7.53 -7.39
CA LEU A 7 15.13 -6.84 -6.11
C LEU A 7 15.68 -5.42 -6.28
N TRP A 8 16.66 -5.23 -7.17
CA TRP A 8 17.20 -3.90 -7.47
C TRP A 8 16.14 -2.96 -8.07
N ASN A 9 15.34 -3.44 -9.03
CA ASN A 9 14.24 -2.65 -9.58
C ASN A 9 13.16 -2.35 -8.53
N PHE A 10 12.85 -3.31 -7.65
CA PHE A 10 11.89 -3.13 -6.56
C PHE A 10 12.34 -2.01 -5.61
N TYR A 11 13.59 -2.04 -5.14
CA TYR A 11 14.12 -0.97 -4.28
C TYR A 11 14.17 0.38 -4.99
N ARG A 12 14.51 0.43 -6.28
CA ARG A 12 14.45 1.67 -7.05
C ARG A 12 13.06 2.27 -7.05
N GLU A 13 12.04 1.43 -7.19
CA GLU A 13 10.65 1.89 -7.17
C GLU A 13 10.21 2.41 -5.80
N LEU A 14 10.60 1.72 -4.71
CA LEU A 14 10.33 2.22 -3.35
C LEU A 14 11.04 3.54 -3.06
N ILE A 15 12.29 3.70 -3.51
CA ILE A 15 13.04 4.96 -3.38
C ILE A 15 12.38 6.06 -4.20
N ARG A 16 11.91 5.75 -5.42
CA ARG A 16 11.16 6.69 -6.26
C ARG A 16 9.90 7.18 -5.55
N LEU A 17 9.06 6.25 -5.07
CA LEU A 17 7.83 6.57 -4.32
C LEU A 17 8.12 7.44 -3.10
N ARG A 18 9.15 7.11 -2.30
CA ARG A 18 9.53 7.91 -1.13
C ARG A 18 9.94 9.34 -1.49
N LYS A 19 10.55 9.56 -2.65
CA LYS A 19 11.01 10.90 -3.09
C LYS A 19 9.90 11.72 -3.73
N GLU A 20 9.02 11.06 -4.48
CA GLU A 20 8.03 11.73 -5.33
C GLU A 20 6.69 11.94 -4.62
N GLU A 21 6.33 11.10 -3.64
CA GLU A 21 5.07 11.22 -2.90
C GLU A 21 5.25 12.08 -1.64
N PRO A 22 4.64 13.28 -1.57
CA PRO A 22 4.87 14.20 -0.45
C PRO A 22 4.60 13.59 0.94
N PRO A 23 3.52 12.81 1.17
CA PRO A 23 3.29 12.18 2.47
C PRO A 23 4.36 11.14 2.86
N LEU A 24 5.09 10.57 1.90
CA LEU A 24 6.18 9.62 2.18
C LEU A 24 7.55 10.30 2.35
N ARG A 25 7.73 11.47 1.71
CA ARG A 25 8.95 12.26 1.78
C ARG A 25 9.07 13.01 3.09
N GLU A 26 7.99 13.66 3.50
CA GLU A 26 7.95 14.45 4.73
C GLU A 26 7.77 13.51 5.93
N LEU A 27 8.61 13.70 6.95
CA LEU A 27 8.68 12.81 8.12
C LEU A 27 7.91 13.37 9.32
N ASP A 28 6.92 14.23 9.07
CA ASP A 28 6.07 14.75 10.13
C ASP A 28 5.17 13.63 10.69
N ALA A 29 5.42 13.27 11.95
CA ALA A 29 4.68 12.22 12.64
C ALA A 29 3.27 12.68 13.06
N SER A 30 2.99 13.99 13.09
CA SER A 30 1.66 14.51 13.43
C SER A 30 0.59 14.17 12.38
N GLU A 31 1.03 13.88 11.15
CA GLU A 31 0.18 13.52 10.01
C GLU A 31 0.24 12.02 9.67
N MET A 32 0.66 11.20 10.64
CA MET A 32 0.75 9.74 10.50
C MET A 32 -0.19 9.04 11.47
N GLU A 33 -1.06 8.18 10.94
CA GLU A 33 -1.97 7.33 11.71
C GLU A 33 -1.57 5.87 11.49
N VAL A 34 -1.43 5.12 12.58
CA VAL A 34 -1.07 3.69 12.54
C VAL A 34 -2.16 2.89 13.25
N ALA A 35 -2.66 1.85 12.59
CA ALA A 35 -3.65 0.95 13.16
C ALA A 35 -3.18 -0.50 13.03
N ASP A 36 -3.32 -1.25 14.12
CA ASP A 36 -3.24 -2.71 14.12
C ASP A 36 -4.55 -3.26 13.56
N CYS A 37 -4.47 -4.01 12.46
CA CYS A 37 -5.64 -4.53 11.79
C CYS A 37 -5.95 -5.93 12.35
N ARG A 38 -7.21 -6.16 12.75
CA ARG A 38 -7.67 -7.28 13.59
C ARG A 38 -7.34 -8.71 13.11
N ALA A 39 -6.81 -8.89 11.91
CA ALA A 39 -6.22 -10.13 11.44
C ALA A 39 -4.73 -10.13 11.80
N GLY A 40 -4.34 -10.91 12.80
CA GLY A 40 -3.00 -10.87 13.41
C GLY A 40 -1.84 -10.70 12.43
N ASN A 41 -0.84 -9.91 12.88
CA ASN A 41 0.34 -9.51 12.11
C ASN A 41 0.04 -8.64 10.87
N CYS A 42 -1.00 -7.80 10.94
CA CYS A 42 -1.30 -6.81 9.92
C CYS A 42 -1.19 -5.38 10.46
N LEU A 43 -0.71 -4.47 9.63
CA LEU A 43 -0.53 -3.08 9.99
C LEU A 43 -1.08 -2.19 8.87
N ARG A 44 -1.89 -1.21 9.23
CA ARG A 44 -2.20 -0.09 8.34
C ARG A 44 -1.43 1.12 8.81
N VAL A 45 -0.76 1.77 7.85
CA VAL A 45 -0.18 3.10 8.05
C VAL A 45 -0.83 4.06 7.07
N ARG A 46 -1.35 5.17 7.58
CA ARG A 46 -1.88 6.28 6.80
C ARG A 46 -0.99 7.49 7.01
N ARG A 47 -0.69 8.20 5.92
CA ARG A 47 0.09 9.43 5.95
C ARG A 47 -0.58 10.50 5.11
N GLN A 48 -0.62 11.71 5.66
CA GLN A 48 -1.15 12.89 4.99
C GLN A 48 -0.08 13.96 4.91
N PHE A 49 -0.09 14.76 3.84
CA PHE A 49 0.74 15.96 3.76
C PHE A 49 0.23 16.87 2.63
N ALA A 50 0.01 18.16 2.93
CA ALA A 50 -0.39 19.17 1.95
C ALA A 50 -1.55 18.70 1.04
N GLY A 51 -2.61 18.14 1.63
CA GLY A 51 -3.78 17.62 0.91
C GLY A 51 -3.59 16.29 0.19
N ASN A 52 -2.37 15.76 0.13
CA ASN A 52 -2.09 14.43 -0.41
C ASN A 52 -2.25 13.39 0.70
N GLU A 53 -2.71 12.19 0.34
CA GLU A 53 -2.90 11.10 1.28
C GLU A 53 -2.43 9.77 0.69
N MET A 54 -1.68 9.03 1.50
CA MET A 54 -1.19 7.70 1.21
C MET A 54 -1.67 6.72 2.27
N CYS A 55 -2.05 5.52 1.86
CA CYS A 55 -2.40 4.41 2.74
C CYS A 55 -1.55 3.19 2.40
N MET A 56 -0.92 2.60 3.40
CA MET A 56 -0.07 1.43 3.27
C MET A 56 -0.66 0.31 4.11
N LEU A 57 -0.81 -0.86 3.48
CA LEU A 57 -1.33 -2.07 4.12
C LEU A 57 -0.19 -3.10 4.15
N PHE A 58 0.21 -3.54 5.34
CA PHE A 58 1.26 -4.52 5.52
C PHE A 58 0.68 -5.80 6.10
N ASN A 59 0.94 -6.92 5.45
CA ASN A 59 0.63 -8.24 5.96
C ASN A 59 1.95 -8.98 6.26
N PHE A 60 2.25 -9.16 7.53
CA PHE A 60 3.42 -9.90 7.99
C PHE A 60 3.12 -11.39 8.27
N ALA A 61 1.87 -11.83 8.14
CA ALA A 61 1.48 -13.22 8.33
C ALA A 61 1.92 -14.10 7.16
N ASP A 62 1.94 -15.42 7.40
CA ASP A 62 2.21 -16.46 6.39
C ASP A 62 1.01 -16.73 5.47
N ASN A 63 -0.14 -16.10 5.71
CA ASN A 63 -1.36 -16.26 4.93
C ASN A 63 -1.86 -14.92 4.39
N PRO A 64 -2.62 -14.89 3.28
CA PRO A 64 -3.29 -13.68 2.82
C PRO A 64 -4.22 -13.10 3.89
N ALA A 65 -4.27 -11.78 4.00
CA ALA A 65 -5.05 -11.07 5.00
C ALA A 65 -6.03 -10.10 4.33
N ASN A 66 -7.22 -9.98 4.94
CA ASN A 66 -8.30 -9.13 4.47
C ASN A 66 -8.37 -7.85 5.29
N PHE A 67 -8.26 -6.72 4.61
CA PHE A 67 -8.37 -5.37 5.14
C PHE A 67 -9.77 -4.82 4.82
N ALA A 68 -10.74 -5.14 5.68
CA ALA A 68 -12.12 -4.69 5.53
C ALA A 68 -12.35 -3.41 6.35
N GLY A 69 -12.74 -2.32 5.67
CA GLY A 69 -12.98 -1.01 6.33
C GLY A 69 -11.72 -0.30 6.82
N GLU A 70 -10.53 -0.82 6.53
CA GLU A 70 -9.25 -0.24 6.94
C GLU A 70 -8.85 0.93 6.04
N VAL A 71 -9.27 0.94 4.77
CA VAL A 71 -9.00 2.07 3.86
C VAL A 71 -10.11 3.11 4.00
N PRO A 72 -9.78 4.40 4.28
CA PRO A 72 -10.79 5.45 4.40
C PRO A 72 -11.59 5.65 3.10
N PRO A 73 -12.85 6.13 3.19
CA PRO A 73 -13.67 6.47 2.01
C PRO A 73 -12.94 7.36 0.99
N GLY A 74 -13.26 7.20 -0.28
CA GLY A 74 -12.70 7.93 -1.40
C GLY A 74 -12.09 7.05 -2.50
N ASN A 75 -11.62 7.71 -3.56
CA ASN A 75 -10.97 7.05 -4.68
C ASN A 75 -9.49 6.84 -4.40
N TRP A 76 -9.03 5.63 -4.66
CA TRP A 76 -7.66 5.20 -4.42
C TRP A 76 -7.05 4.61 -5.69
N GLN A 77 -5.76 4.87 -5.87
CA GLN A 77 -4.94 4.27 -6.91
C GLN A 77 -3.83 3.44 -6.25
N LYS A 78 -3.60 2.23 -6.79
CA LYS A 78 -2.50 1.37 -6.37
C LYS A 78 -1.19 1.88 -6.99
N CYS A 79 -0.26 2.31 -6.14
CA CYS A 79 1.08 2.72 -6.57
C CYS A 79 2.03 1.53 -6.68
N LEU A 80 1.94 0.59 -5.73
CA LEU A 80 2.78 -0.60 -5.68
C LEU A 80 2.10 -1.69 -4.85
N ASP A 81 2.19 -2.94 -5.29
CA ASP A 81 1.95 -4.12 -4.46
C ASP A 81 3.18 -5.02 -4.54
N SER A 82 3.81 -5.33 -3.40
CA SER A 82 5.00 -6.18 -3.36
C SER A 82 4.73 -7.62 -3.78
N ALA A 83 3.47 -8.04 -3.84
CA ALA A 83 3.05 -9.33 -4.36
C ALA A 83 2.92 -9.36 -5.90
N ASP A 84 3.03 -8.23 -6.61
CA ASP A 84 2.96 -8.24 -8.08
C ASP A 84 4.01 -9.17 -8.70
N THR A 85 3.62 -9.89 -9.75
CA THR A 85 4.48 -10.86 -10.45
C THR A 85 5.73 -10.20 -11.06
N GLN A 86 5.67 -8.90 -11.36
CA GLN A 86 6.83 -8.12 -11.81
C GLN A 86 7.97 -8.07 -10.78
N TRP A 87 7.62 -8.23 -9.49
CA TRP A 87 8.55 -8.31 -8.36
C TRP A 87 8.86 -9.75 -7.95
N ALA A 88 8.45 -10.74 -8.76
CA ALA A 88 8.48 -12.16 -8.43
C ALA A 88 7.62 -12.54 -7.20
N GLY A 89 6.58 -11.74 -6.92
CA GLY A 89 5.55 -12.08 -5.94
C GLY A 89 4.52 -13.08 -6.45
N GLN A 90 3.61 -13.51 -5.57
CA GLN A 90 2.60 -14.54 -5.84
C GLN A 90 1.41 -14.06 -6.69
N GLY A 91 1.30 -12.75 -6.95
CA GLY A 91 0.22 -12.09 -7.67
C GLY A 91 -0.63 -11.21 -6.76
N SER A 92 -0.73 -9.92 -7.12
CA SER A 92 -1.69 -8.98 -6.52
C SER A 92 -3.11 -9.28 -6.99
N VAL A 93 -4.06 -9.19 -6.07
CA VAL A 93 -5.51 -9.16 -6.39
C VAL A 93 -6.12 -7.78 -6.17
N ILE A 94 -5.34 -6.80 -5.70
CA ILE A 94 -5.79 -5.42 -5.50
C ILE A 94 -5.93 -4.72 -6.86
N PRO A 95 -7.10 -4.12 -7.17
CA PRO A 95 -7.31 -3.35 -8.40
C PRO A 95 -6.38 -2.15 -8.51
N ASN A 96 -6.07 -1.73 -9.74
CA ASN A 96 -5.22 -0.54 -9.95
C ASN A 96 -5.89 0.76 -9.49
N SER A 97 -7.22 0.82 -9.50
CA SER A 97 -8.02 1.94 -9.00
C SER A 97 -9.34 1.44 -8.45
N PHE A 98 -9.81 2.01 -7.35
CA PHE A 98 -11.09 1.66 -6.74
C PHE A 98 -11.63 2.79 -5.86
N ALA A 99 -12.95 2.79 -5.64
CA ALA A 99 -13.58 3.56 -4.58
C ALA A 99 -13.64 2.67 -3.33
N ALA A 100 -13.19 3.16 -2.18
CA ALA A 100 -13.21 2.39 -0.94
C ALA A 100 -14.65 2.02 -0.51
N GLU A 101 -15.64 2.79 -0.96
CA GLU A 101 -17.06 2.58 -0.71
C GLU A 101 -17.65 1.40 -1.51
N THR A 102 -17.05 1.04 -2.64
CA THR A 102 -17.54 -0.05 -3.51
C THR A 102 -16.80 -1.37 -3.27
N ILE A 103 -15.67 -1.32 -2.57
CA ILE A 103 -14.89 -2.50 -2.20
C ILE A 103 -15.15 -2.85 -0.74
N SER A 104 -15.67 -4.06 -0.51
CA SER A 104 -15.92 -4.58 0.83
C SER A 104 -14.64 -5.01 1.56
N THR A 105 -13.63 -5.49 0.84
CA THR A 105 -12.36 -5.95 1.40
C THR A 105 -11.22 -5.85 0.39
N LEU A 106 -10.03 -5.51 0.89
CA LEU A 106 -8.78 -5.64 0.13
C LEU A 106 -7.98 -6.82 0.68
N THR A 107 -7.59 -7.73 -0.19
CA THR A 107 -6.73 -8.86 0.20
C THR A 107 -5.28 -8.54 -0.11
N VAL A 108 -4.42 -8.56 0.90
CA VAL A 108 -2.96 -8.41 0.79
C VAL A 108 -2.34 -9.80 0.98
N GLN A 109 -1.46 -10.22 0.07
CA GLN A 109 -0.85 -11.55 0.12
C GLN A 109 0.04 -11.73 1.36
N ALA A 110 0.37 -12.99 1.66
CA ALA A 110 1.28 -13.32 2.74
C ALA A 110 2.64 -12.62 2.57
N LYS A 111 3.19 -12.09 3.67
CA LYS A 111 4.49 -11.39 3.70
C LYS A 111 4.63 -10.31 2.62
N SER A 112 3.54 -9.58 2.35
CA SER A 112 3.49 -8.56 1.32
C SER A 112 2.91 -7.25 1.86
N PHE A 113 3.07 -6.19 1.10
CA PHE A 113 2.45 -4.91 1.39
C PHE A 113 1.98 -4.22 0.12
N CYS A 114 1.01 -3.31 0.29
CA CYS A 114 0.47 -2.49 -0.76
C CYS A 114 0.56 -1.00 -0.38
N VAL A 115 0.83 -0.16 -1.37
CA VAL A 115 0.88 1.31 -1.26
C VAL A 115 -0.21 1.89 -2.15
N LEU A 116 -1.09 2.66 -1.54
CA LEU A 116 -2.24 3.30 -2.15
C LEU A 116 -2.11 4.82 -2.04
N LYS A 117 -2.53 5.53 -3.08
CA LYS A 117 -2.61 7.00 -3.13
C LYS A 117 -4.05 7.44 -3.30
N ARG A 118 -4.48 8.43 -2.53
CA ARG A 118 -5.78 9.06 -2.71
C ARG A 118 -5.79 9.86 -4.00
N VAL A 119 -6.80 9.63 -4.82
CA VAL A 119 -7.08 10.44 -6.01
C VAL A 119 -8.09 11.50 -5.62
N GLN A 120 -7.70 12.77 -5.74
CA GLN A 120 -8.62 13.87 -5.61
C GLN A 120 -9.47 13.94 -6.88
N CYS A 121 -10.80 13.92 -6.75
CA CYS A 121 -11.67 14.30 -7.85
C CYS A 121 -11.46 15.79 -8.11
N VAL A 122 -11.09 16.15 -9.35
CA VAL A 122 -11.06 17.52 -9.85
C VAL A 122 -12.49 18.02 -10.04
#